data_AF-A0A3P7TQU8-F1
#
_entry.id   AF-A0A3P7TQU8-F1
#
_cell.length_a   1.000
_cell.length_b   1.000
_cell.length_c   1.000
_cell.angle_alpha   90.00
_cell.angle_beta   90.00
_cell.angle_gamma   90.00
#
_symmetry.space_group_name_H-M   'P 1'
#
loop_
_entity.id
_entity.type
_entity.pdbx_description
1 polymer ?
#
loop_
_entity_poly.entity_id
_entity_poly.type
_entity_poly.pdbx_seq_one_letter_code
_entity_poly.pdbx_strand_id
1 'polypeptide(L)'
;MTEEGLPFLLFFRNPGDKKGDKKFTELVVRELYDQKNAVNALLADGHKFAHPLKHLGKTEDDLPVLAIDSFQHMFLFDNMDELYVPGKLRQFVLDLHSGKLHKEFHEKMDQEMIDLQKLELKKLEKFAENEAKPSTAVSFATPPPSIFKELKPSENRYSLLRKTEL
;
A
#
# COMPACT_ATOMS: atom_id res chain seq x y z
N MET A 1 -16.16 6.64 -0.95
CA MET A 1 -15.07 6.56 -1.96
C MET A 1 -14.55 7.98 -2.16
N THR A 2 -13.39 8.21 -2.77
CA THR A 2 -13.08 9.57 -3.27
C THR A 2 -14.15 9.95 -4.30
N GLU A 3 -14.39 11.24 -4.52
CA GLU A 3 -15.44 11.68 -5.45
C GLU A 3 -15.22 11.12 -6.87
N GLU A 4 -13.96 10.85 -7.22
CA GLU A 4 -13.54 10.32 -8.53
C GLU A 4 -13.47 8.78 -8.58
N GLY A 5 -13.39 8.09 -7.42
CA GLY A 5 -13.30 6.62 -7.35
C GLY A 5 -11.98 6.00 -7.82
N LEU A 6 -11.00 6.78 -8.27
CA LEU A 6 -9.71 6.29 -8.77
C LEU A 6 -8.71 5.98 -7.64
N PRO A 7 -7.91 4.90 -7.75
CA PRO A 7 -6.76 4.64 -6.90
C PRO A 7 -5.78 5.81 -6.86
N PHE A 8 -5.05 5.94 -5.75
CA PHE A 8 -4.01 6.96 -5.60
C PHE A 8 -2.64 6.39 -5.93
N LEU A 9 -1.91 7.08 -6.80
CA LEU A 9 -0.47 6.91 -6.98
C LEU A 9 0.24 8.00 -6.16
N LEU A 10 0.77 7.62 -5.00
CA LEU A 10 1.34 8.52 -4.00
C LEU A 10 2.86 8.56 -4.11
N PHE A 11 3.43 9.73 -4.37
CA PHE A 11 4.86 9.99 -4.24
C PHE A 11 5.12 10.73 -2.93
N PHE A 12 5.47 9.98 -1.89
CA PHE A 12 5.88 10.53 -0.61
C PHE A 12 7.27 11.12 -0.74
N ARG A 13 7.38 12.40 -0.38
CA ARG A 13 8.60 13.17 -0.56
C ARG A 13 8.91 14.07 0.62
N ASN A 14 10.17 14.45 0.74
CA ASN A 14 10.55 15.58 1.56
C ASN A 14 10.14 16.90 0.84
N PRO A 15 9.29 17.77 1.41
CA PRO A 15 8.85 19.01 0.77
C PRO A 15 9.97 20.01 0.45
N GLY A 16 11.12 19.88 1.11
CA GLY A 16 12.32 20.67 0.84
C GLY A 16 13.00 20.32 -0.49
N ASP A 17 12.83 19.10 -1.00
CA ASP A 17 13.40 18.69 -2.28
C ASP A 17 12.43 18.96 -3.45
N LYS A 18 12.56 20.13 -4.07
CA LYS A 18 11.76 20.51 -5.26
C LYS A 18 12.21 19.82 -6.55
N LYS A 19 13.38 19.18 -6.57
CA LYS A 19 13.88 18.49 -7.76
C LYS A 19 13.13 17.19 -7.96
N GLY A 20 12.83 16.48 -6.88
CA GLY A 20 11.97 15.29 -6.88
C GLY A 20 10.58 15.57 -7.46
N ASP A 21 9.92 16.65 -7.02
CA ASP A 21 8.58 17.06 -7.49
C ASP A 21 8.56 17.15 -9.02
N LYS A 22 9.48 17.93 -9.59
CA LYS A 22 9.53 18.16 -11.05
C LYS A 22 9.77 16.87 -11.80
N LYS A 23 10.74 16.07 -11.36
CA LYS A 23 11.07 14.79 -12.01
C LYS A 23 9.88 13.83 -12.00
N PHE A 24 9.18 13.72 -10.87
CA PHE A 24 8.01 12.85 -10.76
C PHE A 24 6.85 13.37 -11.62
N THR A 25 6.57 14.67 -11.62
CA THR A 25 5.53 15.25 -12.48
C THR A 25 5.82 15.04 -13.96
N GLU A 26 7.05 15.27 -14.41
CA GLU A 26 7.46 14.99 -15.80
C GLU A 26 7.33 13.51 -16.16
N LEU A 27 7.71 12.62 -15.24
CA LEU A 27 7.58 11.17 -15.41
C LEU A 27 6.13 10.73 -15.58
N VAL A 28 5.22 11.23 -14.73
CA VAL A 28 3.78 10.96 -14.80
C VAL A 28 3.21 11.42 -16.14
N VAL A 29 3.53 12.64 -16.59
CA VAL A 29 3.06 13.16 -17.88
C VAL A 29 3.57 12.31 -19.05
N ARG A 30 4.83 11.87 -18.98
CA ARG A 30 5.46 11.09 -20.05
C ARG A 30 4.92 9.66 -20.14
N GLU A 31 4.74 8.98 -19.00
CA GLU A 31 4.48 7.54 -18.98
C GLU A 31 3.03 7.16 -18.71
N LEU A 32 2.25 8.04 -18.08
CA LEU A 32 0.87 7.79 -17.67
C LEU A 32 -0.15 8.64 -18.42
N TYR A 33 0.22 9.23 -19.56
CA TYR A 33 -0.69 10.06 -20.36
C TYR A 33 -1.97 9.29 -20.77
N ASP A 34 -1.82 8.03 -21.18
CA ASP A 34 -2.92 7.13 -21.52
C ASP A 34 -3.64 6.55 -20.28
N GLN A 35 -3.02 6.61 -19.11
CA GLN A 35 -3.52 6.09 -17.84
C GLN A 35 -4.09 7.17 -16.90
N LYS A 36 -4.27 8.40 -17.38
CA LYS A 36 -4.75 9.54 -16.57
C LYS A 36 -6.11 9.32 -15.89
N ASN A 37 -6.94 8.46 -16.47
CA ASN A 37 -8.27 8.10 -15.95
C ASN A 37 -8.26 6.79 -15.14
N ALA A 38 -7.08 6.17 -14.98
CA ALA A 38 -6.93 4.89 -14.29
C ALA A 38 -6.44 5.08 -12.86
N VAL A 39 -5.58 6.08 -12.62
CA VAL A 39 -5.02 6.42 -11.30
C VAL A 39 -4.92 7.94 -11.13
N ASN A 40 -5.03 8.41 -9.90
CA ASN A 40 -4.80 9.82 -9.55
C ASN A 40 -3.42 9.97 -8.89
N ALA A 41 -2.49 10.65 -9.58
CA ALA A 41 -1.11 10.82 -9.14
C ALA A 41 -0.94 12.06 -8.24
N LEU A 42 -0.41 11.85 -7.04
CA LEU A 42 -0.35 12.87 -5.99
C LEU A 42 1.05 12.97 -5.38
N LEU A 43 1.46 14.20 -5.06
CA LEU A 43 2.62 14.47 -4.22
C LEU A 43 2.19 14.48 -2.75
N ALA A 44 2.81 13.65 -1.92
CA ALA A 44 2.54 13.57 -0.50
C ALA A 44 3.73 14.09 0.32
N ASP A 45 3.45 14.91 1.32
CA ASP A 45 4.45 15.38 2.29
C ASP A 45 4.76 14.25 3.28
N GLY A 46 5.95 13.65 3.19
CA GLY A 46 6.32 12.50 4.00
C GLY A 46 6.28 12.75 5.51
N HIS A 47 6.51 14.00 5.95
CA HIS A 47 6.44 14.34 7.37
C HIS A 47 4.99 14.44 7.86
N LYS A 48 4.10 15.00 7.03
CA LYS A 48 2.66 15.09 7.38
C LYS A 48 1.94 13.75 7.27
N PHE A 49 2.39 12.90 6.36
CA PHE A 49 1.83 11.58 6.12
C PHE A 49 2.68 10.45 6.72
N ALA A 50 3.36 10.71 7.84
CA ALA A 50 4.17 9.73 8.56
C ALA A 50 3.36 8.47 8.98
N HIS A 51 2.08 8.64 9.32
CA HIS A 51 1.20 7.52 9.70
C HIS A 51 0.93 6.54 8.53
N PRO A 52 0.51 7.00 7.33
CA PRO A 52 0.50 6.15 6.14
C PRO A 52 1.85 5.52 5.78
N LEU A 53 2.97 6.25 5.89
CA LEU A 53 4.30 5.68 5.64
C LEU A 53 4.62 4.52 6.59
N LYS A 54 4.28 4.67 7.87
CA LYS A 54 4.49 3.61 8.86
C LYS A 54 3.70 2.33 8.55
N HIS A 55 2.51 2.43 7.97
CA HIS A 55 1.74 1.27 7.53
C HIS A 55 2.38 0.53 6.36
N LEU A 56 3.21 1.22 5.58
CA LEU A 56 4.06 0.62 4.54
C LEU A 56 5.39 0.07 5.10
N GLY A 57 5.60 0.13 6.43
CA GLY A 57 6.87 -0.23 7.06
C GLY A 57 8.00 0.74 6.73
N LYS A 58 7.68 1.99 6.33
CA LYS A 58 8.64 3.04 5.97
C LYS A 58 8.62 4.19 6.97
N THR A 59 9.73 4.92 7.02
CA THR A 59 9.89 6.14 7.84
C THR A 59 10.21 7.34 6.96
N GLU A 60 10.38 8.51 7.59
CA GLU A 60 10.79 9.74 6.89
C GLU A 60 12.21 9.64 6.32
N ASP A 61 13.05 8.76 6.86
CA ASP A 61 14.41 8.54 6.38
C ASP A 61 14.46 7.73 5.08
N ASP A 62 13.38 6.99 4.76
CA ASP A 62 13.24 6.23 3.51
C ASP A 62 12.81 7.10 2.32
N LEU A 63 12.54 8.40 2.53
CA LEU A 63 12.04 9.28 1.47
C LEU A 63 13.12 9.50 0.38
N PRO A 64 12.73 9.50 -0.90
CA PRO A 64 11.35 9.41 -1.42
C PRO A 64 10.83 7.97 -1.51
N VAL A 65 9.51 7.81 -1.33
CA VAL A 65 8.81 6.52 -1.45
C VAL A 65 7.64 6.65 -2.43
N LEU A 66 7.48 5.69 -3.34
CA LEU A 66 6.33 5.60 -4.23
C LEU A 66 5.43 4.42 -3.81
N ALA A 67 4.13 4.66 -3.76
CA ALA A 67 3.15 3.62 -3.48
C ALA A 67 1.83 3.86 -4.23
N ILE A 68 1.06 2.79 -4.42
CA ILE A 68 -0.33 2.86 -4.87
C ILE A 68 -1.24 2.54 -3.69
N ASP A 69 -2.26 3.35 -3.42
CA ASP A 69 -3.38 2.99 -2.55
C ASP A 69 -4.62 2.69 -3.40
N SER A 70 -5.03 1.42 -3.43
CA SER A 70 -6.23 0.97 -4.14
C SER A 70 -7.53 1.15 -3.35
N PHE A 71 -7.45 1.76 -2.17
CA PHE A 71 -8.43 1.77 -1.10
C PHE A 71 -8.72 0.41 -0.47
N GLN A 72 -8.21 -0.68 -1.01
CA GLN A 72 -8.26 -2.00 -0.38
C GLN A 72 -6.93 -2.28 0.30
N HIS A 73 -5.84 -2.16 -0.46
CA HIS A 73 -4.47 -2.37 -0.02
C HIS A 73 -3.57 -1.24 -0.52
N MET A 74 -2.43 -1.07 0.15
CA MET A 74 -1.36 -0.21 -0.33
C MET A 74 -0.23 -1.08 -0.88
N PHE A 75 0.24 -0.76 -2.07
CA PHE A 75 1.33 -1.45 -2.75
C PHE A 75 2.54 -0.53 -2.83
N LEU A 76 3.67 -0.97 -2.31
CA LEU A 76 4.93 -0.25 -2.41
C LEU A 76 5.56 -0.46 -3.79
N PHE A 77 6.19 0.56 -4.35
CA PHE A 77 7.09 0.37 -5.48
C PHE A 77 8.43 -0.19 -4.97
N ASP A 78 8.84 -1.36 -5.48
CA ASP A 78 9.93 -2.13 -4.87
C ASP A 78 11.29 -1.42 -4.88
N ASN A 79 11.71 -0.88 -6.04
CA ASN A 79 13.04 -0.29 -6.20
C ASN A 79 12.97 1.13 -6.78
N MET A 80 13.15 2.13 -5.92
CA MET A 80 13.12 3.54 -6.31
C MET A 80 14.18 3.94 -7.34
N ASP A 81 15.31 3.21 -7.44
CA ASP A 81 16.33 3.45 -8.46
C ASP A 81 15.80 3.15 -9.87
N GLU A 82 14.86 2.22 -9.99
CA GLU A 82 14.23 1.84 -11.27
C GLU A 82 13.08 2.76 -11.67
N LEU A 83 12.64 3.67 -10.79
CA LEU A 83 11.47 4.52 -11.06
C LEU A 83 11.63 5.33 -12.35
N TYR A 84 12.84 5.79 -12.63
CA TYR A 84 13.12 6.63 -13.80
C TYR A 84 13.49 5.82 -15.05
N VAL A 85 13.57 4.49 -14.95
CA VAL A 85 13.75 3.62 -16.10
C VAL A 85 12.45 3.62 -16.91
N PRO A 86 12.50 3.92 -18.22
CA PRO A 86 11.30 4.06 -19.04
C PRO A 86 10.35 2.86 -18.93
N GLY A 87 9.09 3.15 -18.60
CA GLY A 87 8.00 2.16 -18.58
C GLY A 87 7.81 1.46 -17.23
N LYS A 88 8.72 1.61 -16.26
CA LYS A 88 8.58 1.00 -14.93
C LYS A 88 7.40 1.58 -14.16
N LEU A 89 7.21 2.90 -14.19
CA LEU A 89 6.06 3.53 -13.55
C LEU A 89 4.75 3.08 -14.19
N ARG A 90 4.72 3.03 -15.53
CA ARG A 90 3.56 2.54 -16.29
C ARG A 90 3.24 1.09 -15.96
N GLN A 91 4.24 0.21 -15.91
CA GLN A 91 4.06 -1.19 -15.57
C GLN A 91 3.47 -1.36 -14.17
N PHE A 92 3.90 -0.56 -13.20
CA PHE A 92 3.36 -0.61 -11.84
C PHE A 92 1.86 -0.29 -11.80
N VAL A 93 1.40 0.68 -12.59
CA VAL A 93 -0.02 1.00 -12.74
C VAL A 93 -0.77 -0.12 -13.47
N LEU A 94 -0.20 -0.71 -14.52
CA LEU A 94 -0.82 -1.84 -15.23
C LEU A 94 -0.93 -3.09 -14.35
N ASP A 95 0.07 -3.34 -13.50
CA ASP A 95 0.09 -4.45 -12.55
C ASP A 95 -1.01 -4.31 -11.49
N LEU A 96 -1.36 -3.06 -11.12
CA LEU A 96 -2.53 -2.80 -10.26
C LEU A 96 -3.82 -3.26 -10.95
N HIS A 97 -4.09 -2.74 -12.16
CA HIS A 97 -5.37 -2.96 -12.83
C HIS A 97 -5.54 -4.39 -13.37
N SER A 98 -4.44 -5.09 -13.65
CA SER A 98 -4.47 -6.52 -13.97
C SER A 98 -4.72 -7.41 -12.75
N GLY A 99 -4.69 -6.86 -11.53
CA GLY A 99 -4.81 -7.60 -10.28
C GLY A 99 -3.55 -8.33 -9.84
N LYS A 100 -2.44 -8.19 -10.59
CA LYS A 100 -1.15 -8.83 -10.26
C LYS A 100 -0.65 -8.38 -8.89
N LEU A 101 -0.70 -7.08 -8.59
CA LEU A 101 -0.25 -6.56 -7.28
C LEU A 101 -1.06 -7.17 -6.12
N HIS A 102 -2.37 -7.33 -6.29
CA HIS A 102 -3.22 -7.98 -5.28
C HIS A 102 -2.86 -9.44 -5.08
N LYS A 103 -2.66 -10.18 -6.17
CA LYS A 103 -2.27 -11.58 -6.14
C LYS A 103 -0.95 -11.77 -5.40
N GLU A 104 0.09 -11.03 -5.80
CA GLU A 104 1.42 -11.10 -5.20
C GLU A 104 1.42 -10.70 -3.73
N PHE A 105 0.58 -9.73 -3.35
CA PHE A 105 0.43 -9.32 -1.95
C PHE A 105 -0.14 -10.45 -1.08
N HIS A 106 -1.21 -11.10 -1.52
CA HIS A 106 -1.79 -12.24 -0.78
C HIS A 106 -0.86 -13.45 -0.76
N GLU A 107 -0.17 -13.75 -1.86
CA GLU A 107 0.83 -14.82 -1.90
C GLU A 107 1.97 -14.60 -0.90
N LYS A 108 2.49 -13.36 -0.80
CA LYS A 108 3.52 -12.99 0.20
C LYS A 108 3.00 -13.14 1.62
N MET A 109 1.78 -12.65 1.91
CA MET A 109 1.18 -12.76 3.24
C MET A 109 0.95 -14.22 3.66
N ASP A 110 0.43 -15.05 2.76
CA ASP A 110 0.20 -16.47 3.03
C ASP A 110 1.52 -17.18 3.36
N GLN A 111 2.59 -16.85 2.62
CA GLN A 111 3.92 -17.38 2.87
C GLN A 111 4.47 -16.94 4.25
N GLU A 112 4.36 -15.66 4.60
CA GLU A 112 4.76 -15.13 5.91
C GLU A 112 3.99 -15.80 7.06
N MET A 113 2.68 -16.02 6.87
CA MET A 113 1.84 -16.72 7.84
C MET A 113 2.27 -18.18 8.05
N ILE A 114 2.60 -18.89 6.97
CA ILE A 114 3.13 -20.25 7.04
C ILE A 114 4.46 -20.27 7.80
N ASP A 115 5.35 -19.31 7.53
CA ASP A 115 6.66 -19.26 8.16
C ASP A 115 6.57 -18.92 9.65
N LEU A 116 5.66 -18.03 10.04
CA LEU A 116 5.33 -17.75 11.44
C LEU A 116 4.76 -18.99 12.15
N GLN A 117 3.86 -19.74 11.52
CA GLN A 117 3.33 -20.99 12.09
C GLN A 117 4.43 -22.04 12.26
N LYS A 118 5.32 -22.20 11.28
CA LYS A 118 6.48 -23.10 11.39
C LYS A 118 7.42 -22.70 12.53
N LEU A 119 7.65 -21.40 12.72
CA LEU A 119 8.43 -20.86 13.83
C LEU A 119 7.77 -21.16 15.18
N GLU A 120 6.44 -20.99 15.29
CA GLU A 120 5.66 -21.32 16.48
C GLU A 120 5.72 -22.81 16.81
N LEU A 121 5.52 -23.68 15.82
CA LEU A 121 5.60 -25.14 15.96
C LEU A 121 7.01 -25.58 16.39
N LYS A 122 8.06 -25.06 15.74
CA LYS A 122 9.45 -25.34 16.10
C LYS A 122 9.79 -24.84 17.51
N LYS A 123 9.18 -23.74 17.95
CA LYS A 123 9.31 -23.23 19.31
C LYS A 123 8.61 -24.17 20.29
N LEU A 124 7.38 -24.59 20.02
CA LEU A 124 6.61 -25.55 20.82
C LEU A 124 7.31 -26.92 20.92
N GLU A 125 7.89 -27.44 19.84
CA GLU A 125 8.70 -28.66 19.85
C GLU A 125 9.93 -28.52 20.75
N LYS A 126 10.55 -27.34 20.77
CA LYS A 126 11.67 -27.02 21.68
C LYS A 126 11.25 -26.89 23.15
N PHE A 127 10.00 -26.50 23.42
CA PHE A 127 9.44 -26.42 24.78
C PHE A 127 8.84 -27.76 25.25
N ALA A 128 8.51 -28.68 24.34
CA ALA A 128 8.02 -30.02 24.66
C ALA A 128 9.09 -30.95 25.30
N GLU A 129 10.37 -30.53 25.32
CA GLU A 129 11.41 -31.17 26.16
C GLU A 129 11.38 -30.71 27.63
N ASN A 130 10.54 -29.74 28.05
CA ASN A 130 10.37 -29.36 29.45
C ASN A 130 8.89 -29.03 29.79
N GLU A 131 8.21 -30.06 30.31
CA GLU A 131 6.94 -30.10 31.08
C GLU A 131 5.67 -29.35 30.59
N ALA A 132 4.54 -30.05 30.78
CA ALA A 132 3.22 -29.80 30.20
C ALA A 132 2.36 -28.71 30.87
N LYS A 133 1.58 -27.97 30.07
CA LYS A 133 0.14 -27.61 30.28
C LYS A 133 -0.46 -26.83 29.09
N PRO A 134 -1.81 -26.83 28.89
CA PRO A 134 -2.41 -26.60 27.57
C PRO A 134 -2.96 -25.18 27.29
N SER A 135 -2.73 -24.77 26.05
CA SER A 135 -3.53 -23.99 25.06
C SER A 135 -4.43 -22.82 25.49
N THR A 136 -4.21 -21.67 24.84
CA THR A 136 -5.26 -20.69 24.50
C THR A 136 -5.17 -20.35 23.01
N ALA A 137 -6.29 -20.48 22.32
CA ALA A 137 -6.42 -20.27 20.87
C ALA A 137 -6.14 -18.81 20.49
N VAL A 138 -5.22 -18.60 19.55
CA VAL A 138 -4.88 -17.27 19.03
C VAL A 138 -5.83 -16.93 17.88
N SER A 139 -6.54 -15.82 18.02
CA SER A 139 -7.48 -15.28 17.03
C SER A 139 -6.76 -14.77 15.78
N PHE A 140 -7.25 -15.17 14.60
CA PHE A 140 -6.77 -14.75 13.29
C PHE A 140 -6.92 -13.23 13.08
N ALA A 141 -5.81 -12.52 12.88
CA ALA A 141 -5.80 -11.09 12.59
C ALA A 141 -6.14 -10.83 11.11
N THR A 142 -7.12 -9.97 10.88
CA THR A 142 -7.51 -9.49 9.54
C THR A 142 -6.53 -8.40 9.05
N PRO A 143 -6.33 -8.26 7.73
CA PRO A 143 -5.33 -7.33 7.16
C PRO A 143 -5.63 -5.86 7.48
N PRO A 144 -4.60 -5.00 7.56
CA PRO A 144 -4.79 -3.58 7.82
C PRO A 144 -5.53 -2.91 6.65
N PRO A 145 -6.63 -2.20 6.90
CA PRO A 145 -7.38 -1.51 5.87
C PRO A 145 -6.64 -0.26 5.36
N SER A 146 -6.87 0.14 4.11
CA SER A 146 -6.45 1.48 3.61
C SER A 146 -6.91 2.58 4.56
N ILE A 147 -5.95 3.37 5.05
CA ILE A 147 -6.16 4.47 6.00
C ILE A 147 -6.83 5.65 5.30
N PHE A 148 -6.58 5.85 4.00
CA PHE A 148 -7.23 6.93 3.24
C PHE A 148 -8.74 6.70 3.09
N LYS A 149 -9.27 5.52 3.45
CA LYS A 149 -10.71 5.35 3.67
C LYS A 149 -11.25 6.30 4.75
N GLU A 150 -10.46 6.62 5.77
CA GLU A 150 -10.86 7.50 6.87
C GLU A 150 -10.94 8.97 6.47
N LEU A 151 -10.28 9.35 5.38
CA LEU A 151 -10.33 10.71 4.83
C LEU A 151 -11.50 10.94 3.85
N LYS A 152 -12.33 9.92 3.62
CA LYS A 152 -13.54 10.04 2.81
C LYS A 152 -14.61 10.81 3.60
N PRO A 153 -15.58 11.44 2.91
CA PRO A 153 -16.74 12.02 3.59
C PRO A 153 -17.37 10.96 4.51
N SER A 154 -17.34 11.25 5.81
CA SER A 154 -17.77 10.30 6.84
C SER A 154 -19.29 10.15 6.84
N GLU A 155 -19.77 8.91 6.96
CA GLU A 155 -21.21 8.60 7.13
C GLU A 155 -21.79 9.24 8.41
N ASN A 156 -20.94 9.54 9.41
CA ASN A 156 -21.36 10.23 10.63
C ASN A 156 -21.69 11.71 10.41
N ARG A 157 -21.30 12.28 9.25
CA ARG A 157 -21.52 13.69 8.92
C ARG A 157 -22.37 13.92 7.66
N TYR A 158 -22.46 12.92 6.77
CA TYR A 158 -23.16 13.04 5.50
C TYR A 158 -23.96 11.78 5.18
N SER A 159 -25.18 11.93 4.64
CA SER A 159 -25.89 10.83 3.99
C SER A 159 -25.31 10.60 2.59
N LEU A 160 -24.54 9.53 2.42
CA LEU A 160 -23.90 9.20 1.14
C LEU A 160 -24.93 8.62 0.15
N LEU A 161 -25.14 9.31 -0.97
CA LEU A 161 -25.97 8.80 -2.07
C LEU A 161 -25.20 7.67 -2.79
N ARG A 162 -25.64 6.42 -2.63
CA ARG A 162 -25.17 5.29 -3.44
C ARG A 162 -25.85 5.40 -4.80
N LYS A 163 -25.11 5.77 -5.85
CA LYS A 163 -25.62 5.64 -7.23
C LYS A 163 -25.78 4.15 -7.52
N THR A 164 -27.02 3.67 -7.51
CA THR A 164 -27.38 2.36 -8.08
C THR A 164 -27.35 2.51 -9.59
N GLU A 165 -26.33 1.95 -10.24
CA GLU A 165 -26.34 1.79 -11.70
C GLU A 165 -27.45 0.79 -12.07
N LEU A 166 -28.26 1.18 -13.06
CA LEU A 166 -29.28 0.39 -13.74
C LEU A 166 -28.72 -0.08 -15.09
#